data_AF-A0A956BNM0-F1
#
_entry.id   AF-A0A956BNM0-F1
#
_cell.length_a   1.000
_cell.length_b   1.000
_cell.length_c   1.000
_cell.angle_alpha   90.00
_cell.angle_beta   90.00
_cell.angle_gamma   90.00
#
_symmetry.space_group_name_H-M   'P 1'
#
loop_
_entity.id
_entity.type
_entity.pdbx_description
1 polymer ?
#
loop_
_entity_poly.entity_id
_entity_poly.type
_entity_poly.pdbx_seq_one_letter_code
_entity_poly.pdbx_strand_id
1 'polypeptide(L)'
;TSVPRDCVEFPSQLNEHWLFTPELLERFALHRVTGAPPARALIDRLETAANADSGFMTLEFLASAVIDLEMHLRDEPVDPAAFEDEILDAWGLPREVVMRHRTPQFSHVFSGEAYSAGYYSYLWADMLVADAAEHFHEHGFYDREQAGRLMDLLLSRGDSVDPAEAYRTFRGRDPNVDALLRDRGFDVLPG
;
A
#
# COMPACT_ATOMS: atom_id res chain seq x y z
N THR A 1 0.20 15.64 -9.98
CA THR A 1 -0.03 14.20 -9.81
C THR A 1 -0.96 13.64 -10.89
N SER A 2 -1.01 14.22 -12.09
CA SER A 2 -1.79 13.65 -13.19
C SER A 2 -1.03 12.46 -13.76
N VAL A 3 -1.19 11.30 -13.13
CA VAL A 3 -0.67 9.97 -13.50
C VAL A 3 -1.81 8.95 -13.28
N PRO A 4 -1.73 7.73 -13.82
CA PRO A 4 -2.68 6.66 -13.52
C PRO A 4 -2.92 6.49 -12.00
N ARG A 5 -4.17 6.15 -11.60
CA ARG A 5 -4.57 6.08 -10.18
C ARG A 5 -3.76 5.05 -9.39
N ASP A 6 -3.40 3.95 -10.02
CA ASP A 6 -2.54 2.90 -9.46
C ASP A 6 -1.07 3.32 -9.24
N CYS A 7 -0.68 4.50 -9.74
CA CYS A 7 0.65 5.07 -9.59
C CYS A 7 0.65 6.37 -8.76
N VAL A 8 -0.53 6.97 -8.50
CA VAL A 8 -0.62 8.30 -7.88
C VAL A 8 -0.27 8.30 -6.41
N GLU A 9 -0.55 7.20 -5.70
CA GLU A 9 -0.27 7.04 -4.27
C GLU A 9 1.17 6.61 -3.98
N PHE A 10 1.88 6.09 -4.99
CA PHE A 10 3.24 5.59 -4.81
C PHE A 10 4.21 6.64 -4.19
N PRO A 11 4.29 7.90 -4.70
CA PRO A 11 5.21 8.87 -4.11
C PRO A 11 4.88 9.26 -2.67
N SER A 12 3.61 9.39 -2.32
CA SER A 12 3.17 9.74 -0.96
C SER A 12 3.51 8.61 0.01
N GLN A 13 3.08 7.40 -0.31
CA GLN A 13 3.27 6.23 0.55
C GLN A 13 4.76 5.87 0.69
N LEU A 14 5.55 5.93 -0.39
CA LEU A 14 6.99 5.72 -0.31
C LEU A 14 7.66 6.72 0.65
N ASN A 15 7.24 7.99 0.61
CA ASN A 15 7.80 9.02 1.49
C ASN A 15 7.50 8.77 2.99
N GLU A 16 6.46 7.99 3.34
CA GLU A 16 6.16 7.63 4.72
C GLU A 16 7.23 6.73 5.35
N HIS A 17 7.95 5.94 4.55
CA HIS A 17 9.03 5.07 5.06
C HIS A 17 10.20 5.87 5.68
N TRP A 18 10.44 7.11 5.25
CA TRP A 18 11.45 7.97 5.88
C TRP A 18 11.11 8.31 7.32
N LEU A 19 9.81 8.31 7.69
CA LEU A 19 9.35 8.66 9.04
C LEU A 19 9.89 7.71 10.11
N PHE A 20 10.08 6.44 9.76
CA PHE A 20 10.53 5.41 10.69
C PHE A 20 12.05 5.21 10.68
N THR A 21 12.79 5.97 9.88
CA THR A 21 14.26 5.93 9.92
C THR A 21 14.80 6.49 11.25
N PRO A 22 15.87 5.90 11.82
CA PRO A 22 16.51 6.44 13.02
C PRO A 22 16.87 7.92 12.89
N GLU A 23 17.41 8.32 11.74
CA GLU A 23 17.84 9.69 11.46
C GLU A 23 16.70 10.69 11.56
N LEU A 24 15.48 10.33 11.13
CA LEU A 24 14.33 11.22 11.27
C LEU A 24 13.75 11.12 12.68
N LEU A 25 13.51 9.92 13.21
CA LEU A 25 12.94 9.69 14.55
C LEU A 25 13.71 10.44 15.64
N GLU A 26 15.04 10.42 15.61
CA GLU A 26 15.88 11.12 16.57
C GLU A 26 15.78 12.66 16.49
N ARG A 27 15.28 13.19 15.36
CA ARG A 27 15.10 14.63 15.14
C ARG A 27 13.69 15.12 15.41
N PHE A 28 12.66 14.33 15.10
CA PHE A 28 11.26 14.76 15.21
C PHE A 28 10.52 14.17 16.40
N ALA A 29 10.81 12.92 16.79
CA ALA A 29 10.02 12.18 17.79
C ALA A 29 10.48 12.49 19.22
N LEU A 30 10.64 13.77 19.55
CA LEU A 30 11.22 14.21 20.82
C LEU A 30 10.17 14.26 21.93
N HIS A 31 10.55 13.83 23.13
CA HIS A 31 9.71 13.95 24.31
C HIS A 31 9.39 15.41 24.60
N ARG A 32 8.10 15.76 24.64
CA ARG A 32 7.60 17.15 24.71
C ARG A 32 8.25 18.01 25.80
N VAL A 33 8.59 17.43 26.96
CA VAL A 33 9.15 18.17 28.09
C VAL A 33 10.68 18.18 28.07
N THR A 34 11.31 17.06 27.73
CA THR A 34 12.76 16.89 27.90
C THR A 34 13.53 17.12 26.61
N GLY A 35 12.86 17.13 25.45
CA GLY A 35 13.49 17.16 24.13
C GLY A 35 14.30 15.91 23.81
N ALA A 36 14.21 14.84 24.61
CA ALA A 36 14.98 13.61 24.40
C ALA A 36 14.35 12.75 23.30
N PRO A 37 15.16 12.09 22.44
CA PRO A 37 14.66 11.13 21.47
C PRO A 37 14.09 9.87 22.15
N PRO A 38 13.28 9.05 21.44
CA PRO A 38 12.75 7.83 22.02
C PRO A 38 13.88 6.82 22.26
N ALA A 39 13.78 6.03 23.32
CA ALA A 39 14.73 4.96 23.57
C ALA A 39 14.65 3.90 22.45
N ARG A 40 15.79 3.37 22.00
CA ARG A 40 15.84 2.35 20.93
C ARG A 40 14.92 1.15 21.20
N ALA A 41 14.88 0.67 22.45
CA ALA A 41 13.99 -0.41 22.88
C ALA A 41 12.48 -0.10 22.78
N LEU A 42 12.08 1.16 22.69
CA LEU A 42 10.69 1.52 22.36
C LEU A 42 10.46 1.39 20.85
N ILE A 43 11.40 1.86 20.03
CA ILE A 43 11.33 1.75 18.56
C ILE A 43 11.27 0.28 18.14
N ASP A 44 12.15 -0.57 18.68
CA ASP A 44 12.17 -2.00 18.36
C ASP A 44 10.83 -2.70 18.67
N ARG A 45 10.16 -2.28 19.76
CA ARG A 45 8.82 -2.80 20.12
C ARG A 45 7.73 -2.31 19.17
N LEU A 46 7.84 -1.08 18.67
CA LEU A 46 6.91 -0.56 17.66
C LEU A 46 7.10 -1.30 16.33
N GLU A 47 8.33 -1.51 15.89
CA GLU A 47 8.66 -2.29 14.70
C GLU A 47 8.15 -3.73 14.80
N THR A 48 8.35 -4.38 15.96
CA THR A 48 7.85 -5.75 16.20
C THR A 48 6.31 -5.82 16.18
N ALA A 49 5.64 -4.78 16.65
CA ALA A 49 4.17 -4.73 16.72
C ALA A 49 3.52 -4.23 15.42
N ALA A 50 4.30 -3.70 14.46
CA ALA A 50 3.78 -3.05 13.26
C ALA A 50 2.83 -3.94 12.45
N ASN A 51 3.07 -5.25 12.47
CA ASN A 51 2.31 -6.24 11.70
C ASN A 51 1.26 -7.03 12.49
N ALA A 52 0.99 -6.65 13.75
CA ALA A 52 0.10 -7.42 14.63
C ALA A 52 -1.31 -7.66 14.05
N ASP A 53 -1.84 -6.67 13.33
CA ASP A 53 -3.20 -6.72 12.74
C ASP A 53 -3.19 -6.88 11.20
N SER A 54 -2.02 -7.10 10.58
CA SER A 54 -1.87 -7.12 9.12
C SER A 54 -2.75 -8.15 8.43
N GLY A 55 -3.01 -9.30 9.07
CA GLY A 55 -3.95 -10.31 8.55
C GLY A 55 -5.37 -9.77 8.41
N PHE A 56 -5.91 -9.16 9.46
CA PHE A 56 -7.25 -8.57 9.45
C PHE A 56 -7.32 -7.40 8.46
N MET A 57 -6.39 -6.44 8.55
CA MET A 57 -6.34 -5.25 7.69
C MET A 57 -6.25 -5.61 6.21
N THR A 58 -5.48 -6.66 5.87
CA THR A 58 -5.35 -7.14 4.49
C THR A 58 -6.66 -7.77 4.00
N LEU A 59 -7.29 -8.62 4.81
CA LEU A 59 -8.51 -9.31 4.42
C LEU A 59 -9.73 -8.37 4.32
N GLU A 60 -9.92 -7.43 5.25
CA GLU A 60 -11.04 -6.47 5.17
C GLU A 60 -10.94 -5.56 3.94
N PHE A 61 -9.72 -5.25 3.53
CA PHE A 61 -9.43 -4.47 2.34
C PHE A 61 -9.72 -5.28 1.08
N LEU A 62 -9.15 -6.49 0.98
CA LEU A 62 -9.35 -7.38 -0.17
C LEU A 62 -10.83 -7.73 -0.36
N ALA A 63 -11.58 -7.95 0.73
CA ALA A 63 -13.02 -8.16 0.67
C ALA A 63 -13.74 -7.00 -0.05
N SER A 64 -13.35 -5.76 0.24
CA SER A 64 -13.92 -4.58 -0.41
C SER A 64 -13.48 -4.49 -1.89
N ALA A 65 -12.22 -4.78 -2.20
CA ALA A 65 -11.70 -4.75 -3.57
C ALA A 65 -12.30 -5.85 -4.47
N VAL A 66 -12.52 -7.05 -3.94
CA VAL A 66 -13.17 -8.16 -4.65
C VAL A 66 -14.62 -7.80 -4.96
N ILE A 67 -15.36 -7.24 -4.00
CA ILE A 67 -16.75 -6.80 -4.23
C ILE A 67 -16.81 -5.69 -5.28
N ASP A 68 -15.91 -4.70 -5.24
CA ASP A 68 -15.80 -3.67 -6.27
C ASP A 68 -15.64 -4.29 -7.66
N LEU A 69 -14.65 -5.18 -7.85
CA LEU A 69 -14.40 -5.81 -9.14
C LEU A 69 -15.57 -6.68 -9.61
N GLU A 70 -16.07 -7.57 -8.75
CA GLU A 70 -17.17 -8.47 -9.10
C GLU A 70 -18.43 -7.69 -9.46
N MET A 71 -18.73 -6.60 -8.75
CA MET A 71 -19.91 -5.78 -9.02
C MET A 71 -19.78 -5.06 -10.37
N HIS A 72 -18.60 -4.53 -10.72
CA HIS A 72 -18.37 -3.86 -12.02
C HIS A 72 -18.26 -4.83 -13.21
N LEU A 73 -18.27 -6.14 -12.97
CA LEU A 73 -18.39 -7.18 -13.99
C LEU A 73 -19.84 -7.65 -14.20
N ARG A 74 -20.81 -7.16 -13.42
CA ARG A 74 -22.23 -7.50 -13.59
C ARG A 74 -22.92 -6.49 -14.50
N ASP A 75 -23.72 -6.99 -15.43
CA ASP A 75 -24.53 -6.17 -16.34
C ASP A 75 -25.95 -5.89 -15.79
N GLU A 76 -26.39 -6.65 -14.79
CA GLU A 76 -27.76 -6.59 -14.23
C GLU A 76 -27.75 -6.02 -12.80
N PRO A 77 -28.83 -5.33 -12.37
CA PRO A 77 -28.96 -4.86 -10.99
C PRO A 77 -28.91 -6.01 -9.97
N VAL A 78 -28.21 -5.78 -8.86
CA VAL A 78 -28.08 -6.74 -7.75
C VAL A 78 -28.70 -6.18 -6.47
N ASP A 79 -29.15 -7.06 -5.57
CA ASP A 79 -29.37 -6.70 -4.17
C ASP A 79 -28.01 -6.61 -3.48
N PRO A 80 -27.57 -5.43 -3.01
CA PRO A 80 -26.25 -5.24 -2.43
C PRO A 80 -25.92 -6.22 -1.30
N ALA A 81 -26.87 -6.52 -0.42
CA ALA A 81 -26.60 -7.36 0.74
C ALA A 81 -26.41 -8.83 0.33
N ALA A 82 -27.32 -9.34 -0.51
CA ALA A 82 -27.23 -10.71 -1.01
C ALA A 82 -25.99 -10.92 -1.89
N PHE A 83 -25.62 -9.92 -2.68
CA PHE A 83 -24.41 -9.95 -3.51
C PHE A 83 -23.13 -10.01 -2.67
N GLU A 84 -23.04 -9.19 -1.61
CA GLU A 84 -21.91 -9.24 -0.68
C GLU A 84 -21.76 -10.61 -0.05
N ASP A 85 -22.84 -11.17 0.47
CA ASP A 85 -22.81 -12.48 1.12
C ASP A 85 -22.41 -13.59 0.12
N GLU A 86 -22.99 -13.61 -1.09
CA GLU A 86 -22.67 -14.59 -2.14
C GLU A 86 -21.17 -14.59 -2.49
N ILE A 87 -20.62 -13.41 -2.79
CA ILE A 87 -19.24 -13.29 -3.26
C ILE A 87 -18.24 -13.56 -2.14
N LEU A 88 -18.49 -13.05 -0.92
CA LEU A 88 -17.57 -13.25 0.21
C LEU A 88 -17.57 -14.70 0.70
N ASP A 89 -18.72 -15.39 0.68
CA ASP A 89 -18.79 -16.82 0.98
C ASP A 89 -18.05 -17.64 -0.08
N ALA A 90 -18.22 -17.31 -1.37
CA ALA A 90 -17.51 -17.98 -2.46
C ALA A 90 -15.99 -17.76 -2.40
N TRP A 91 -15.55 -16.57 -1.97
CA TRP A 91 -14.15 -16.23 -1.74
C TRP A 91 -13.57 -16.89 -0.46
N GLY A 92 -14.44 -17.37 0.43
CA GLY A 92 -14.04 -18.02 1.67
C GLY A 92 -13.54 -17.04 2.73
N LEU A 93 -14.08 -15.82 2.77
CA LEU A 93 -13.73 -14.84 3.80
C LEU A 93 -14.08 -15.39 5.19
N PRO A 94 -13.16 -15.38 6.17
CA PRO A 94 -13.50 -15.75 7.54
C PRO A 94 -14.60 -14.85 8.09
N ARG A 95 -15.60 -15.46 8.75
CA ARG A 95 -16.74 -14.77 9.37
C ARG A 95 -16.34 -13.61 10.31
N GLU A 96 -15.19 -13.74 10.96
CA GLU A 96 -14.67 -12.77 11.91
C GLU A 96 -14.15 -11.49 11.21
N VAL A 97 -13.97 -11.52 9.89
CA VAL A 97 -13.55 -10.39 9.07
C VAL A 97 -14.75 -9.83 8.30
N VAL A 98 -14.86 -8.51 8.27
CA VAL A 98 -15.88 -7.79 7.50
C VAL A 98 -15.22 -6.93 6.44
N MET A 99 -15.99 -6.50 5.44
CA MET A 99 -15.51 -5.52 4.48
C MET A 99 -15.19 -4.19 5.19
N ARG A 100 -14.08 -3.56 4.79
CA ARG A 100 -13.73 -2.20 5.20
C ARG A 100 -14.79 -1.17 4.80
N HIS A 101 -15.42 -1.37 3.64
CA HIS A 101 -16.53 -0.55 3.16
C HIS A 101 -17.64 -1.43 2.58
N ARG A 102 -18.79 -1.56 3.25
CA ARG A 102 -19.97 -2.19 2.61
C ARG A 102 -20.51 -1.30 1.51
N THR A 103 -21.11 -1.94 0.51
CA THR A 103 -21.66 -1.37 -0.73
C THR A 103 -22.46 -0.08 -0.51
N PRO A 104 -23.44 -0.01 0.42
CA PRO A 104 -24.27 1.19 0.56
C PRO A 104 -23.51 2.47 0.97
N GLN A 105 -22.35 2.32 1.62
CA GLN A 105 -21.51 3.43 2.09
C GLN A 105 -20.15 3.50 1.38
N PHE A 106 -19.95 2.73 0.31
CA PHE A 106 -18.65 2.61 -0.35
C PHE A 106 -18.39 3.81 -1.27
N SER A 107 -18.14 4.96 -0.65
CA SER A 107 -17.99 6.25 -1.32
C SER A 107 -16.88 6.27 -2.37
N HIS A 108 -15.77 5.57 -2.12
CA HIS A 108 -14.64 5.48 -3.07
C HIS A 108 -15.11 5.02 -4.45
N VAL A 109 -16.00 4.02 -4.48
CA VAL A 109 -16.46 3.33 -5.67
C VAL A 109 -17.74 3.97 -6.24
N PHE A 110 -18.69 4.37 -5.39
CA PHE A 110 -20.02 4.81 -5.84
C PHE A 110 -20.29 6.32 -5.79
N SER A 111 -19.40 7.13 -5.20
CA SER A 111 -19.61 8.58 -5.08
C SER A 111 -18.62 9.44 -5.85
N GLY A 112 -17.60 8.84 -6.45
CA GLY A 112 -16.62 9.54 -7.29
C GLY A 112 -16.18 8.69 -8.48
N GLU A 113 -15.68 9.34 -9.53
CA GLU A 113 -15.25 8.68 -10.78
C GLU A 113 -13.87 7.99 -10.70
N ALA A 114 -13.25 7.93 -9.51
CA ALA A 114 -11.82 7.63 -9.40
C ALA A 114 -11.49 6.16 -9.11
N TYR A 115 -12.39 5.40 -8.47
CA TYR A 115 -12.07 4.04 -7.98
C TYR A 115 -13.10 2.97 -8.32
N SER A 116 -14.11 3.25 -9.16
CA SER A 116 -14.99 2.21 -9.70
C SER A 116 -14.18 1.19 -10.50
N ALA A 117 -14.29 -0.11 -10.16
CA ALA A 117 -13.44 -1.17 -10.71
C ALA A 117 -11.94 -0.92 -10.50
N GLY A 118 -11.59 -0.20 -9.44
CA GLY A 118 -10.25 0.34 -9.22
C GLY A 118 -9.83 0.38 -7.76
N TYR A 119 -10.64 -0.12 -6.82
CA TYR A 119 -10.27 -0.10 -5.41
C TYR A 119 -9.03 -0.96 -5.11
N TYR A 120 -8.75 -1.98 -5.92
CA TYR A 120 -7.52 -2.79 -5.83
C TYR A 120 -6.23 -1.96 -6.00
N SER A 121 -6.31 -0.78 -6.61
CA SER A 121 -5.17 0.09 -6.89
C SER A 121 -4.36 0.48 -5.66
N TYR A 122 -4.98 0.53 -4.46
CA TYR A 122 -4.23 0.76 -3.22
C TYR A 122 -3.25 -0.37 -2.89
N LEU A 123 -3.65 -1.65 -3.03
CA LEU A 123 -2.71 -2.76 -2.79
C LEU A 123 -1.65 -2.86 -3.88
N TRP A 124 -1.99 -2.47 -5.10
CA TRP A 124 -1.02 -2.37 -6.18
C TRP A 124 0.04 -1.30 -5.87
N ALA A 125 -0.39 -0.13 -5.40
CA ALA A 125 0.50 0.93 -4.94
C ALA A 125 1.34 0.48 -3.74
N ASP A 126 0.73 -0.17 -2.73
CA ASP A 126 1.45 -0.72 -1.57
C ASP A 126 2.54 -1.70 -1.99
N MET A 127 2.31 -2.53 -3.02
CA MET A 127 3.35 -3.41 -3.58
C MET A 127 4.51 -2.62 -4.18
N LEU A 128 4.23 -1.63 -5.01
CA LEU A 128 5.26 -0.77 -5.62
C LEU A 128 6.08 -0.07 -4.53
N VAL A 129 5.39 0.42 -3.49
CA VAL A 129 5.97 1.14 -2.35
C VAL A 129 6.86 0.22 -1.53
N ALA A 130 6.37 -0.96 -1.10
CA ALA A 130 7.15 -1.91 -0.33
C ALA A 130 8.41 -2.35 -1.10
N ASP A 131 8.29 -2.62 -2.40
CA ASP A 131 9.42 -3.02 -3.24
C ASP A 131 10.45 -1.90 -3.43
N ALA A 132 9.99 -0.65 -3.57
CA ALA A 132 10.87 0.52 -3.62
C ALA A 132 11.49 0.84 -2.26
N ALA A 133 10.77 0.64 -1.16
CA ALA A 133 11.29 0.80 0.19
C ALA A 133 12.40 -0.22 0.48
N GLU A 134 12.26 -1.48 0.04
CA GLU A 134 13.33 -2.48 0.11
C GLU A 134 14.59 -2.02 -0.64
N HIS A 135 14.45 -1.41 -1.81
CA HIS A 135 15.59 -0.82 -2.54
C HIS A 135 16.32 0.24 -1.71
N PHE A 136 15.60 1.09 -0.97
CA PHE A 136 16.18 2.07 -0.06
C PHE A 136 16.70 1.46 1.25
N HIS A 137 16.15 0.33 1.72
CA HIS A 137 16.74 -0.41 2.84
C HIS A 137 18.08 -1.04 2.45
N GLU A 138 18.21 -1.55 1.23
CA GLU A 138 19.45 -2.17 0.70
C GLU A 138 20.58 -1.14 0.51
N HIS A 139 20.26 0.05 0.02
CA HIS A 139 21.25 1.08 -0.34
C HIS A 139 21.39 2.21 0.71
N GLY A 140 20.36 2.44 1.50
CA GLY A 140 20.23 3.54 2.45
C GLY A 140 19.22 4.62 2.02
N PHE A 141 18.28 4.98 2.90
CA PHE A 141 17.24 5.99 2.66
C PHE A 141 17.78 7.40 2.35
N TYR A 142 19.03 7.69 2.72
CA TYR A 142 19.67 8.99 2.50
C TYR A 142 20.79 8.93 1.45
N ASP A 143 20.89 7.82 0.71
CA ASP A 143 21.82 7.71 -0.40
C ASP A 143 21.45 8.70 -1.52
N ARG A 144 22.40 9.58 -1.86
CA ARG A 144 22.15 10.67 -2.83
C ARG A 144 21.98 10.15 -4.25
N GLU A 145 22.64 9.05 -4.60
CA GLU A 145 22.54 8.46 -5.92
C GLU A 145 21.14 7.86 -6.11
N GLN A 146 20.67 7.05 -5.16
CA GLN A 146 19.34 6.46 -5.23
C GLN A 146 18.23 7.51 -5.16
N ALA A 147 18.36 8.54 -4.32
CA ALA A 147 17.41 9.65 -4.27
C ALA A 147 17.40 10.44 -5.59
N GLY A 148 18.56 10.67 -6.21
CA GLY A 148 18.67 11.28 -7.54
C GLY A 148 17.98 10.45 -8.61
N ARG A 149 18.18 9.13 -8.60
CA ARG A 149 17.51 8.20 -9.52
C ARG A 149 15.99 8.19 -9.33
N LEU A 150 15.49 8.17 -8.08
CA LEU A 150 14.06 8.28 -7.79
C LEU A 150 13.47 9.58 -8.36
N MET A 151 14.15 10.71 -8.16
CA MET A 151 13.73 12.00 -8.68
C MET A 151 13.71 12.04 -10.20
N ASP A 152 14.82 11.62 -10.84
CA ASP A 152 15.02 11.73 -12.28
C ASP A 152 14.18 10.74 -13.08
N LEU A 153 13.89 9.56 -12.52
CA LEU A 153 13.18 8.50 -13.24
C LEU A 153 11.68 8.46 -12.93
N LEU A 154 11.26 8.86 -11.73
CA LEU A 154 9.87 8.73 -11.30
C LEU A 154 9.23 10.08 -10.96
N LEU A 155 9.74 10.80 -9.96
CA LEU A 155 9.03 11.96 -9.39
C LEU A 155 8.95 13.17 -10.35
N SER A 156 9.95 13.35 -11.20
CA SER A 156 10.00 14.47 -12.16
C SER A 156 9.24 14.21 -13.46
N ARG A 157 8.75 12.99 -13.70
CA ARG A 157 8.22 12.60 -15.01
C ARG A 157 6.73 12.83 -15.19
N GLY A 158 5.94 12.82 -14.12
CA GLY A 158 4.48 12.80 -14.26
C GLY A 158 4.05 11.69 -15.21
N ASP A 159 3.13 11.99 -16.13
CA ASP A 159 2.63 11.04 -17.15
C ASP A 159 3.37 11.15 -18.51
N SER A 160 4.60 11.66 -18.51
CA SER A 160 5.39 11.82 -19.75
C SER A 160 6.11 10.55 -20.21
N VAL A 161 6.10 9.50 -19.39
CA VAL A 161 6.71 8.19 -19.64
C VAL A 161 5.77 7.11 -19.11
N ASP A 162 5.90 5.89 -19.62
CA ASP A 162 5.19 4.74 -19.08
C ASP A 162 5.64 4.48 -17.62
N PRO A 163 4.74 4.49 -16.63
CA PRO A 163 5.11 4.31 -15.23
C PRO A 163 5.78 2.97 -14.93
N ALA A 164 5.38 1.89 -15.62
CA ALA A 164 5.97 0.57 -15.41
C ALA A 164 7.38 0.49 -15.98
N GLU A 165 7.64 1.07 -17.15
CA GLU A 165 9.00 1.19 -17.70
C GLU A 165 9.90 2.08 -16.84
N ALA A 166 9.36 3.19 -16.34
CA ALA A 166 10.08 4.09 -15.43
C ALA A 166 10.46 3.38 -14.12
N TYR A 167 9.51 2.64 -13.53
CA TYR A 167 9.75 1.85 -12.33
C TYR A 167 10.78 0.76 -12.58
N ARG A 168 10.64 0.00 -13.67
CA ARG A 168 11.61 -1.06 -14.04
C ARG A 168 13.01 -0.50 -14.25
N THR A 169 13.13 0.70 -14.82
CA THR A 169 14.43 1.38 -14.99
C THR A 169 15.03 1.83 -13.65
N PHE A 170 14.18 2.31 -12.74
CA PHE A 170 14.60 2.68 -11.38
C PHE A 170 15.04 1.44 -10.57
N ARG A 171 14.18 0.43 -10.48
CA ARG A 171 14.37 -0.76 -9.65
C ARG A 171 15.32 -1.79 -10.26
N GLY A 172 15.45 -1.80 -11.59
CA GLY A 172 16.22 -2.79 -12.36
C GLY A 172 15.44 -4.08 -12.68
N ARG A 173 14.19 -4.18 -12.22
CA ARG A 173 13.25 -5.29 -12.44
C ARG A 173 11.82 -4.81 -12.25
N ASP A 174 10.85 -5.63 -12.65
CA ASP A 174 9.44 -5.42 -12.30
C ASP A 174 9.24 -5.51 -10.77
N PRO A 175 8.21 -4.82 -10.22
CA PRO A 175 7.89 -4.92 -8.80
C PRO A 175 7.49 -6.36 -8.44
N ASN A 176 7.77 -6.77 -7.21
CA ASN A 176 7.46 -8.10 -6.72
C ASN A 176 6.53 -8.04 -5.49
N VAL A 177 5.42 -8.76 -5.55
CA VAL A 177 4.46 -8.91 -4.44
C VAL A 177 5.11 -9.44 -3.16
N ASP A 178 6.19 -10.20 -3.27
CA ASP A 178 6.94 -10.72 -2.13
C ASP A 178 7.40 -9.61 -1.17
N ALA A 179 7.70 -8.41 -1.71
CA ALA A 179 8.06 -7.25 -0.89
C ALA A 179 6.90 -6.82 0.01
N LEU A 180 5.68 -6.75 -0.53
CA LEU A 180 4.48 -6.44 0.24
C LEU A 180 4.16 -7.52 1.27
N LEU A 181 4.36 -8.79 0.91
CA LEU A 181 4.18 -9.91 1.84
C LEU A 181 5.12 -9.76 3.03
N ARG A 182 6.41 -9.50 2.80
CA ARG A 182 7.39 -9.28 3.88
C ARG A 182 7.07 -8.04 4.71
N ASP A 183 6.73 -6.93 4.06
CA ASP A 183 6.37 -5.67 4.72
C ASP A 183 5.20 -5.87 5.70
N ARG A 184 4.20 -6.65 5.28
CA ARG A 184 3.04 -7.02 6.11
C ARG A 184 3.25 -8.20 7.05
N GLY A 185 4.45 -8.79 7.09
CA GLY A 185 4.79 -9.90 7.99
C GLY A 185 4.23 -11.26 7.57
N PHE A 186 3.92 -11.45 6.28
CA PHE A 186 3.50 -12.72 5.70
C PHE A 186 4.70 -13.52 5.16
N ASP A 187 4.55 -14.84 5.15
CA ASP A 187 5.52 -15.73 4.53
C ASP A 187 5.49 -15.59 3.01
N VAL A 188 6.67 -15.57 2.40
CA VAL A 188 6.84 -15.66 0.94
C VAL A 188 6.91 -17.13 0.58
N LEU A 189 5.88 -17.63 -0.10
CA LEU A 189 5.83 -19.02 -0.54
C LEU A 189 6.75 -19.22 -1.76
N PRO A 190 7.49 -20.34 -1.84
CA PRO A 190 8.25 -20.67 -3.04
C PRO A 190 7.28 -20.89 -4.21
N GLY A 191 7.54 -20.19 -5.31
CA GLY A 191 6.80 -20.31 -6.58
C GLY A 191 7.12 -21.58 -7.37
#